data_AF-A0AAW0X8R1-F1
#
_entry.id   AF-A0AAW0X8R1-F1
#
_cell.length_a   1.000
_cell.length_b   1.000
_cell.length_c   1.000
_cell.angle_alpha   90.00
_cell.angle_beta   90.00
_cell.angle_gamma   90.00
#
_symmetry.space_group_name_H-M   'P 1'
#
loop_
_entity.id
_entity.type
_entity.pdbx_description
1 polymer ?
#
loop_
_entity_poly.entity_id
_entity_poly.type
_entity_poly.pdbx_seq_one_letter_code
_entity_poly.pdbx_strand_id
1 'polypeptide(L)'
;MIISSLFRRVNSIRLLPRLLQRNICYVERIRFLQYLKEQDSVCASHIPGGKFLLYSQSKPLLRIDKANTEDALVWLTYPEVIQYYPQVLSSSILLDVAEDGTPRLEHYQQLLRIS
;
A
#
# COMPACT_ATOMS: atom_id res chain seq x y z
N MET A 1 -12.19 -5.03 45.13
CA MET A 1 -11.76 -5.81 43.95
C MET A 1 -12.11 -5.03 42.71
N ILE A 2 -11.10 -4.80 41.87
CA ILE A 2 -11.07 -3.85 40.75
C ILE A 2 -11.55 -4.57 39.49
N ILE A 3 -12.62 -4.10 38.86
CA ILE A 3 -12.88 -4.33 37.43
C ILE A 3 -13.31 -3.00 36.83
N SER A 4 -12.33 -2.13 36.61
CA SER A 4 -12.52 -0.84 35.95
C SER A 4 -11.43 -0.65 34.91
N SER A 5 -11.53 -1.33 33.76
CA SER A 5 -10.66 -1.05 32.60
C SER A 5 -11.09 -1.64 31.25
N LEU A 6 -12.33 -2.12 31.05
CA LEU A 6 -12.73 -2.73 29.77
C LEU A 6 -13.37 -1.80 28.72
N PHE A 7 -13.48 -0.48 28.98
CA PHE A 7 -14.08 0.45 28.02
C PHE A 7 -13.20 1.68 27.72
N ARG A 8 -11.93 1.46 27.37
CA ARG A 8 -11.01 2.56 27.01
C ARG A 8 -10.15 2.30 25.76
N ARG A 9 -10.72 1.68 24.72
CA ARG A 9 -10.07 1.53 23.40
C ARG A 9 -10.99 1.80 22.21
N VAL A 10 -11.90 2.77 22.31
CA VAL A 10 -12.80 3.12 21.18
C VAL A 10 -12.57 4.54 20.64
N ASN A 11 -11.60 5.31 21.17
CA ASN A 11 -11.48 6.74 20.84
C ASN A 11 -10.23 7.15 20.02
N SER A 12 -9.49 6.24 19.40
CA SER A 12 -8.29 6.61 18.61
C SER A 12 -8.44 6.52 17.09
N ILE A 13 -9.61 6.14 16.56
CA ILE A 13 -9.80 5.95 15.11
C ILE A 13 -10.28 7.24 14.39
N ARG A 14 -10.65 8.29 15.12
CA ARG A 14 -11.30 9.49 14.53
C ARG A 14 -10.35 10.61 14.05
N LEU A 15 -9.04 10.37 13.89
CA LEU A 15 -8.09 11.44 13.53
C LEU A 15 -7.20 11.10 12.32
N LEU A 16 -7.78 10.58 11.24
CA LEU A 16 -7.03 10.35 9.99
C LEU A 16 -7.65 10.94 8.71
N PRO A 17 -8.09 12.22 8.67
CA PRO A 17 -8.23 12.93 7.40
C PRO A 17 -7.18 14.04 7.16
N ARG A 18 -6.21 14.27 8.08
CA ARG A 18 -5.27 15.42 7.99
C ARG A 18 -3.80 15.06 7.71
N LEU A 19 -3.48 13.80 7.42
CA LEU A 19 -2.09 13.37 7.26
C LEU A 19 -1.52 13.51 5.83
N LEU A 20 -2.32 13.92 4.86
CA LEU A 20 -1.92 13.97 3.44
C LEU A 20 -0.98 15.14 3.04
N GLN A 21 -0.34 15.83 3.99
CA GLN A 21 0.48 17.02 3.68
C GLN A 21 1.84 17.10 4.38
N ARG A 22 2.23 16.11 5.21
CA ARG A 22 3.53 16.10 5.90
C ARG A 22 4.10 14.70 5.97
N ASN A 23 5.43 14.57 6.03
CA ASN A 23 6.07 13.31 6.35
C ASN A 23 5.53 12.80 7.70
N ILE A 24 4.87 11.65 7.68
CA ILE A 24 4.25 11.03 8.84
C ILE A 24 5.25 10.11 9.55
N CYS A 25 5.24 10.14 10.88
CA CYS A 25 6.14 9.32 11.67
C CYS A 25 5.73 7.83 11.63
N TYR A 26 6.61 6.95 12.07
CA TYR A 26 6.36 5.50 12.09
C TYR A 26 5.02 5.12 12.73
N VAL A 27 4.68 5.68 13.90
CA VAL A 27 3.44 5.36 14.62
C VAL A 27 2.20 5.76 13.81
N GLU A 28 2.25 6.91 13.14
CA GLU A 28 1.17 7.38 12.27
C GLU A 28 1.00 6.50 11.04
N ARG A 29 2.11 6.07 10.42
CA ARG A 29 2.11 5.12 9.29
C ARG A 29 1.45 3.81 9.67
N ILE A 30 1.79 3.25 10.83
CA ILE A 30 1.21 1.97 11.29
C ILE A 30 -0.28 2.12 11.59
N ARG A 31 -0.70 3.22 12.23
CA ARG A 31 -2.14 3.50 12.47
C ARG A 31 -2.91 3.66 11.17
N PHE A 32 -2.34 4.36 10.20
CA PHE A 32 -2.98 4.54 8.91
C PHE A 32 -3.04 3.21 8.12
N LEU A 33 -1.96 2.44 8.11
CA LEU A 33 -1.93 1.10 7.52
C LEU A 33 -3.00 0.20 8.14
N GLN A 34 -3.14 0.21 9.47
CA GLN A 34 -4.17 -0.56 10.16
C GLN A 34 -5.57 -0.11 9.74
N TYR A 35 -5.81 1.20 9.66
CA TYR A 35 -7.09 1.74 9.20
C TYR A 35 -7.43 1.31 7.77
N LEU A 36 -6.46 1.34 6.84
CA LEU A 36 -6.66 0.85 5.48
C LEU A 36 -6.95 -0.66 5.45
N LYS A 37 -6.29 -1.46 6.30
CA LYS A 37 -6.52 -2.92 6.39
C LYS A 37 -7.89 -3.28 6.98
N GLU A 38 -8.45 -2.44 7.83
CA GLU A 38 -9.75 -2.68 8.47
C GLU A 38 -10.93 -2.18 7.63
N GLN A 39 -10.70 -1.29 6.67
CA GLN A 39 -11.73 -0.61 5.89
C GLN A 39 -11.48 -0.76 4.38
N ASP A 40 -11.97 -1.85 3.79
CA ASP A 40 -11.75 -2.18 2.37
C ASP A 40 -12.18 -1.05 1.42
N SER A 41 -13.30 -0.39 1.70
CA SER A 41 -13.80 0.73 0.88
C SER A 41 -12.86 1.94 0.90
N VAL A 42 -12.21 2.18 2.03
CA VAL A 42 -11.22 3.26 2.18
C VAL A 42 -9.91 2.84 1.52
N CYS A 43 -9.48 1.59 1.69
CA CYS A 43 -8.31 1.08 0.98
C CYS A 43 -8.49 1.25 -0.54
N ALA A 44 -9.63 0.82 -1.08
CA ALA A 44 -9.96 0.92 -2.49
C ALA A 44 -9.90 2.37 -3.02
N SER A 45 -10.37 3.36 -2.24
CA SER A 45 -10.31 4.77 -2.65
C SER A 45 -8.89 5.35 -2.67
N HIS A 46 -7.95 4.73 -1.96
CA HIS A 46 -6.55 5.14 -1.94
C HIS A 46 -5.67 4.43 -2.97
N ILE A 47 -6.15 3.35 -3.61
CA ILE A 47 -5.40 2.62 -4.64
C ILE A 47 -4.93 3.55 -5.78
N PRO A 48 -5.76 4.46 -6.33
CA PRO A 48 -5.32 5.34 -7.41
C PRO A 48 -4.17 6.30 -7.04
N GLY A 49 -3.99 6.60 -5.75
CA GLY A 49 -2.88 7.41 -5.25
C GLY A 49 -1.65 6.59 -4.83
N GLY A 50 -1.73 5.26 -4.89
CA GLY A 50 -0.69 4.36 -4.41
C GLY A 50 0.49 4.18 -5.35
N LYS A 51 1.52 3.51 -4.83
CA LYS A 51 2.66 2.99 -5.60
C LYS A 51 2.63 1.47 -5.62
N PHE A 52 3.00 0.89 -6.75
CA PHE A 52 2.83 -0.53 -7.02
C PHE A 52 4.18 -1.18 -7.29
N LEU A 53 4.40 -2.31 -6.63
CA LEU A 53 5.47 -3.24 -6.96
C LEU A 53 4.89 -4.36 -7.81
N LEU A 54 5.41 -4.54 -9.01
CA LEU A 54 4.96 -5.60 -9.91
C LEU A 54 5.78 -6.86 -9.72
N TYR A 55 5.09 -7.98 -9.61
CA TYR A 55 5.70 -9.30 -9.56
C TYR A 55 5.28 -10.16 -10.74
N SER A 56 6.26 -10.87 -11.30
CA SER A 56 6.05 -11.93 -12.27
C SER A 56 6.79 -13.18 -11.80
N GLN A 57 6.09 -14.31 -11.71
CA GLN A 57 6.67 -15.59 -11.25
C GLN A 57 7.45 -15.46 -9.93
N SER A 58 6.87 -14.76 -8.95
CA SER A 58 7.48 -14.49 -7.64
C SER A 58 8.80 -13.70 -7.69
N LYS A 59 9.07 -12.99 -8.79
CA LYS A 59 10.21 -12.07 -8.93
C LYS A 59 9.70 -10.63 -9.10
N PRO A 60 10.25 -9.67 -8.34
CA PRO A 60 9.88 -8.27 -8.50
C PRO A 60 10.47 -7.69 -9.79
N LEU A 61 9.82 -6.67 -10.33
CA LEU A 61 10.38 -5.83 -11.38
C LEU A 61 11.52 -4.98 -10.81
N LEU A 62 12.71 -5.12 -11.39
CA LEU A 62 13.93 -4.41 -10.99
C LEU A 62 14.36 -3.45 -12.11
N ARG A 63 14.92 -2.30 -11.73
CA ARG A 63 15.61 -1.41 -12.66
C ARG A 63 17.11 -1.70 -12.58
N ILE A 64 17.69 -1.97 -13.73
CA ILE A 64 19.15 -2.12 -13.89
C ILE A 64 19.67 -0.78 -14.43
N ASP A 65 20.22 0.06 -13.56
CA ASP A 65 20.90 1.28 -14.00
C ASP A 65 22.31 0.92 -14.49
N LYS A 66 22.62 1.20 -15.76
CA LYS A 66 23.93 0.87 -16.38
C LYS A 66 25.14 1.49 -15.66
N ALA A 67 24.92 2.45 -14.76
CA ALA A 67 25.95 3.15 -14.00
C ALA A 67 26.06 2.72 -12.52
N ASN A 68 25.08 1.97 -11.99
CA ASN A 68 25.05 1.54 -10.59
C ASN A 68 24.69 0.05 -10.53
N THR A 69 25.58 -0.76 -9.96
CA THR A 69 25.47 -2.22 -9.80
C THR A 69 24.40 -2.68 -8.80
N GLU A 70 23.52 -1.79 -8.34
CA GLU A 70 22.48 -2.13 -7.37
C GLU A 70 21.13 -2.28 -8.06
N ASP A 71 20.63 -3.50 -8.08
CA ASP A 71 19.27 -3.81 -8.49
C ASP A 71 18.29 -3.09 -7.55
N ALA A 72 17.57 -2.08 -8.08
CA ALA A 72 16.58 -1.34 -7.31
C ALA A 72 15.15 -1.79 -7.65
N LEU A 73 14.31 -1.94 -6.62
CA LEU A 73 12.87 -2.17 -6.80
C LEU A 73 12.23 -0.99 -7.54
N VAL A 74 11.39 -1.30 -8.53
CA VAL A 74 10.65 -0.27 -9.28
C VAL A 74 9.25 -0.11 -8.69
N TRP A 75 9.00 1.07 -8.15
CA TRP A 75 7.67 1.49 -7.71
C TRP A 75 6.98 2.26 -8.82
N LEU A 76 5.92 1.69 -9.40
CA LEU A 76 5.13 2.32 -10.45
C LEU A 76 3.91 3.04 -9.86
N THR A 77 3.43 4.06 -10.55
CA THR A 77 2.21 4.79 -10.22
C THR A 77 0.97 4.10 -10.80
N TYR A 78 -0.20 4.42 -10.26
CA TYR A 78 -1.47 3.87 -10.78
C TYR A 78 -1.66 4.06 -12.30
N PRO A 79 -1.43 5.25 -12.90
CA PRO A 79 -1.58 5.43 -14.34
C PRO A 79 -0.65 4.54 -15.18
N GLU A 80 0.56 4.27 -14.68
CA GLU A 80 1.52 3.40 -15.38
C GLU A 80 1.08 1.92 -15.34
N VAL A 81 0.44 1.48 -14.26
CA VAL A 81 0.04 0.08 -14.07
C VAL A 81 -1.31 -0.23 -14.71
N ILE A 82 -2.31 0.66 -14.55
CA ILE A 82 -3.69 0.41 -14.98
C ILE A 82 -3.81 0.19 -16.50
N GLN A 83 -2.90 0.78 -17.29
CA GLN A 83 -2.85 0.61 -18.73
C GLN A 83 -2.61 -0.86 -19.14
N TYR A 84 -1.85 -1.60 -18.35
CA TYR A 84 -1.48 -2.99 -18.64
C TYR A 84 -2.27 -3.99 -17.80
N TYR A 85 -2.69 -3.58 -16.59
CA TYR A 85 -3.37 -4.45 -15.62
C TYR A 85 -4.63 -3.78 -15.06
N PRO A 86 -5.75 -3.78 -15.81
CA PRO A 86 -7.03 -3.20 -15.36
C PRO A 86 -7.54 -3.76 -14.02
N GLN A 87 -7.21 -5.02 -13.72
CA GLN A 87 -7.55 -5.71 -12.49
C GLN A 87 -6.79 -5.23 -11.25
N VAL A 88 -5.86 -4.28 -11.37
CA VAL A 88 -5.06 -3.78 -10.23
C VAL A 88 -5.94 -3.26 -9.09
N LEU A 89 -7.15 -2.75 -9.38
CA LEU A 89 -8.11 -2.30 -8.38
C LEU A 89 -8.67 -3.43 -7.50
N SER A 90 -8.71 -4.66 -8.01
CA SER A 90 -9.33 -5.81 -7.34
C SER A 90 -8.36 -6.91 -6.94
N SER A 91 -7.08 -6.80 -7.30
CA SER A 91 -6.07 -7.85 -7.12
C SER A 91 -4.73 -7.35 -6.59
N SER A 92 -4.73 -6.19 -5.93
CA SER A 92 -3.56 -5.64 -5.25
C SER A 92 -3.55 -5.98 -3.77
N ILE A 93 -2.35 -6.18 -3.22
CA ILE A 93 -2.11 -6.45 -1.81
C ILE A 93 -1.47 -5.22 -1.19
N LEU A 94 -2.05 -4.69 -0.12
CA LEU A 94 -1.48 -3.56 0.62
C LEU A 94 -0.28 -4.02 1.47
N LEU A 95 0.91 -3.48 1.19
CA LEU A 95 2.14 -3.82 1.88
C LEU A 95 2.39 -2.90 3.08
N ASP A 96 2.53 -1.60 2.81
CA ASP A 96 2.83 -0.57 3.79
C ASP A 96 2.25 0.79 3.39
N VAL A 97 2.56 1.80 4.20
CA VAL A 97 2.37 3.20 3.89
C VAL A 97 3.73 3.87 3.93
N ALA A 98 4.09 4.64 2.92
CA ALA A 98 5.34 5.42 2.85
C ALA A 98 5.35 6.61 3.83
N GLU A 99 6.49 7.27 3.96
CA GLU A 99 6.63 8.43 4.86
C GLU A 99 5.78 9.62 4.43
N ASP A 100 5.49 9.77 3.15
CA ASP A 100 4.58 10.80 2.62
C ASP A 100 3.09 10.41 2.75
N GLY A 101 2.79 9.26 3.37
CA GLY A 101 1.43 8.75 3.48
C GLY A 101 0.94 7.98 2.26
N THR A 102 1.77 7.80 1.23
CA THR A 102 1.40 7.04 0.03
C THR A 102 1.29 5.55 0.33
N PRO A 103 0.14 4.88 0.06
CA PRO A 103 0.05 3.43 0.19
C PRO A 103 0.98 2.74 -0.81
N ARG A 104 1.70 1.72 -0.36
CA ARG A 104 2.50 0.84 -1.23
C ARG A 104 1.81 -0.50 -1.36
N LEU A 105 1.57 -0.89 -2.60
CA LEU A 105 0.84 -2.10 -2.96
C LEU A 105 1.71 -3.03 -3.79
N GLU A 106 1.39 -4.30 -3.75
CA GLU A 106 1.93 -5.33 -4.62
C GLU A 106 0.85 -5.80 -5.59
N HIS A 107 1.21 -5.99 -6.85
CA HIS A 107 0.34 -6.62 -7.84
C HIS A 107 1.03 -7.81 -8.49
N TYR A 108 0.37 -8.97 -8.42
CA TYR A 108 0.82 -10.19 -9.08
C TYR A 108 0.30 -10.27 -10.49
N GLN A 109 1.20 -10.31 -11.46
CA GLN A 109 0.85 -10.72 -12.80
C GLN A 109 0.55 -12.22 -12.80
N GLN A 110 -0.73 -12.58 -12.73
CA GLN A 110 -1.16 -13.93 -13.09
C GLN A 110 -0.99 -14.07 -14.61
N LEU A 111 0.02 -14.82 -15.03
CA LEU A 111 0.07 -15.28 -16.42
C LEU A 111 -1.18 -16.12 -16.66
N LEU A 112 -2.15 -15.57 -17.40
CA LEU A 112 -3.14 -16.39 -18.09
C LEU A 112 -2.31 -17.36 -18.96
N ARG A 113 -2.20 -18.60 -18.51
CA ARG A 113 -1.75 -19.70 -19.37
C ARG A 113 -2.76 -19.75 -20.51
N ILE A 114 -2.39 -19.20 -21.65
CA ILE A 114 -3.06 -19.52 -22.91
C ILE A 114 -2.66 -20.98 -23.17
N SER A 115 -3.56 -21.89 -22.80
CA SER A 115 -3.53 -23.31 -23.18
C SER A 115 -4.04 -23.49 -24.60
#